data_AF-A0A7V9L5N1-F1
#
_entry.id   AF-A0A7V9L5N1-F1
#
_cell.length_a   1.000
_cell.length_b   1.000
_cell.length_c   1.000
_cell.angle_alpha   90.00
_cell.angle_beta   90.00
_cell.angle_gamma   90.00
#
_symmetry.space_group_name_H-M   'P 1'
#
loop_
_entity.id
_entity.type
_entity.pdbx_description
1 polymer ?
#
loop_
_entity_poly.entity_id
_entity_poly.type
_entity_poly.pdbx_seq_one_letter_code
_entity_poly.pdbx_strand_id
1 'polypeptide(L)'
;MALNIKNAAVERLAAELAQLTGETKTEAIRRALEERKARLAMTAIEGDRAQRLRGFLEREMWPKIPRSERGRRLTRKEEDAILGYGKDGV
;
A
#
# COMPACT_ATOMS: atom_id res chain seq x y z
N MET A 1 -25.50 7.70 18.19
CA MET A 1 -25.39 9.10 18.64
C MET A 1 -25.27 9.99 17.42
N ALA A 2 -25.89 11.18 17.42
CA ALA A 2 -25.82 12.11 16.29
C ALA A 2 -24.53 12.94 16.36
N LEU A 3 -23.81 13.02 15.24
CA LEU A 3 -22.64 13.89 15.08
C LEU A 3 -23.13 15.30 14.75
N ASN A 4 -22.81 16.30 15.59
CA ASN A 4 -23.11 17.71 15.28
C ASN A 4 -21.88 18.36 14.64
N ILE A 5 -21.96 18.69 13.35
CA ILE A 5 -20.88 19.35 12.61
C ILE A 5 -21.22 20.83 12.48
N LYS A 6 -20.60 21.68 13.32
CA LYS A 6 -20.76 23.14 13.26
C LYS A 6 -19.85 23.78 12.20
N ASN A 7 -20.00 23.35 10.96
CA ASN A 7 -19.21 23.88 9.83
C ASN A 7 -20.09 23.99 8.57
N ALA A 8 -20.39 25.23 8.17
CA ALA A 8 -21.25 25.52 7.03
C ALA A 8 -20.72 24.97 5.70
N ALA A 9 -19.40 24.84 5.53
CA ALA A 9 -18.83 24.25 4.33
C ALA A 9 -19.11 22.74 4.25
N VAL A 10 -19.07 22.03 5.39
CA VAL A 10 -19.39 20.60 5.45
C VAL A 10 -20.88 20.38 5.23
N GLU A 11 -21.75 21.22 5.79
CA GLU A 11 -23.19 21.12 5.56
C GLU A 11 -23.57 21.32 4.09
N ARG A 12 -22.93 22.27 3.42
CA ARG A 12 -23.11 22.50 1.98
C ARG A 12 -22.65 21.30 1.16
N LEU A 13 -21.45 20.76 1.42
CA LEU A 13 -20.93 19.58 0.73
C LEU A 13 -21.85 18.36 0.92
N ALA A 14 -22.34 18.15 2.14
CA ALA A 14 -23.27 17.07 2.42
C ALA A 14 -24.62 17.26 1.72
N ALA A 15 -25.10 18.51 1.58
CA ALA A 15 -26.32 18.83 0.84
C ALA A 15 -26.16 18.60 -0.67
N GLU A 16 -25.07 19.08 -1.26
CA GLU A 16 -24.76 18.88 -2.68
C GLU A 16 -24.62 17.39 -3.01
N LEU A 17 -23.88 16.64 -2.18
CA LEU A 17 -23.71 15.20 -2.39
C LEU A 17 -25.03 14.44 -2.25
N ALA A 18 -25.84 14.77 -1.24
CA ALA A 18 -27.17 14.21 -1.05
C ALA A 18 -28.10 14.50 -2.25
N GLN A 19 -28.04 15.70 -2.83
CA GLN A 19 -28.82 16.04 -4.03
C GLN A 19 -28.36 15.24 -5.25
N LEU A 20 -27.04 15.04 -5.41
CA LEU A 20 -26.48 14.27 -6.52
C LEU A 20 -26.79 12.78 -6.43
N THR A 21 -26.79 12.21 -5.22
CA THR A 21 -26.99 10.76 -5.02
C THR A 21 -28.44 10.38 -4.71
N GLY A 22 -29.30 11.35 -4.37
CA GLY A 22 -30.67 11.10 -3.88
C GLY A 22 -30.72 10.55 -2.46
N GLU A 23 -29.61 10.57 -1.73
CA GLU A 23 -29.51 10.07 -0.36
C GLU A 23 -29.77 11.18 0.68
N THR A 24 -29.89 10.83 1.96
CA THR A 24 -29.92 11.83 3.02
C THR A 24 -28.52 12.41 3.26
N LYS A 25 -28.42 13.65 3.77
CA LYS A 25 -27.12 14.27 4.14
C LYS A 25 -26.29 13.37 5.06
N THR A 26 -26.94 12.70 6.01
CA THR A 26 -26.28 11.78 6.94
C THR A 26 -25.72 10.56 6.22
N GLU A 27 -26.48 9.99 5.30
CA GLU A 27 -26.07 8.83 4.51
C GLU A 27 -24.91 9.17 3.55
N ALA A 28 -24.99 10.33 2.90
CA ALA A 28 -23.92 10.87 2.06
C ALA A 28 -22.61 11.05 2.85
N ILE A 29 -22.68 11.59 4.08
CA ILE A 29 -21.52 11.71 4.98
C ILE A 29 -20.99 10.32 5.37
N ARG A 30 -21.86 9.40 5.77
CA ARG A 30 -21.48 8.04 6.18
C ARG A 30 -20.70 7.33 5.06
N ARG A 31 -21.25 7.31 3.84
CA ARG A 31 -20.61 6.69 2.68
C ARG A 31 -19.29 7.35 2.31
N ALA A 32 -19.24 8.69 2.29
CA ALA A 32 -18.00 9.41 1.99
C ALA A 32 -16.87 9.07 2.98
N LEU A 33 -17.18 8.92 4.27
CA LEU A 33 -16.23 8.51 5.30
C LEU A 33 -15.78 7.05 5.12
N GLU A 34 -16.72 6.14 4.83
CA GLU A 34 -16.42 4.73 4.57
C GLU A 34 -15.50 4.56 3.36
N GLU A 35 -15.79 5.24 2.26
CA GLU A 35 -14.95 5.23 1.07
C GLU A 35 -13.56 5.80 1.33
N ARG A 36 -13.47 6.93 2.07
CA ARG A 36 -12.18 7.52 2.41
C ARG A 36 -11.36 6.57 3.29
N LYS A 37 -11.99 5.94 4.27
CA LYS A 37 -11.37 4.92 5.12
C LYS A 37 -10.87 3.74 4.29
N ALA A 38 -11.69 3.22 3.38
CA ALA A 38 -11.31 2.11 2.51
C ALA A 38 -10.11 2.44 1.62
N ARG A 39 -10.12 3.61 0.95
CA ARG A 39 -8.99 4.08 0.12
C ARG A 39 -7.68 4.18 0.93
N LEU A 40 -7.76 4.73 2.14
CA LEU A 40 -6.59 4.85 3.02
C LEU A 40 -6.10 3.49 3.53
N ALA A 41 -7.01 2.57 3.85
CA ALA A 41 -6.64 1.22 4.28
C ALA A 41 -5.88 0.46 3.19
N MET A 42 -6.32 0.54 1.93
CA MET A 42 -5.62 -0.09 0.81
C MET A 42 -4.20 0.49 0.62
N THR A 43 -4.07 1.81 0.68
CA THR A 43 -2.75 2.48 0.56
C THR A 43 -1.82 2.11 1.70
N ALA A 44 -2.35 2.05 2.94
CA ALA A 44 -1.58 1.68 4.11
C ALA A 44 -1.05 0.24 4.03
N ILE A 45 -1.86 -0.71 3.54
CA ILE A 45 -1.45 -2.11 3.39
C ILE A 45 -0.29 -2.26 2.40
N GLU A 46 -0.31 -1.53 1.29
CA GLU A 46 0.75 -1.58 0.28
C GLU A 46 2.06 -0.97 0.80
N GLY A 47 1.99 0.23 1.39
CA GLY A 47 3.15 0.88 2.00
C GLY A 47 3.76 0.05 3.12
N ASP A 48 2.91 -0.52 3.98
CA ASP A 48 3.32 -1.35 5.11
C ASP A 48 3.92 -2.69 4.63
N ARG A 49 3.40 -3.32 3.56
CA ARG A 49 4.01 -4.55 3.02
C ARG A 49 5.43 -4.32 2.51
N ALA A 50 5.66 -3.27 1.71
CA ALA A 50 6.98 -2.97 1.19
C ALA A 50 7.96 -2.58 2.31
N GLN A 51 7.48 -1.82 3.30
CA GLN A 51 8.27 -1.42 4.45
C GLN A 51 8.60 -2.59 5.37
N ARG A 52 7.66 -3.51 5.62
CA ARG A 52 7.90 -4.76 6.35
C ARG A 52 8.91 -5.65 5.64
N LEU A 53 8.76 -5.85 4.33
CA LEU A 53 9.71 -6.64 3.55
C LEU A 53 11.10 -6.03 3.60
N ARG A 54 11.22 -4.71 3.40
CA ARG A 54 12.48 -4.00 3.52
C ARG A 54 13.10 -4.15 4.91
N GLY A 55 12.31 -3.96 5.96
CA GLY A 55 12.78 -4.13 7.35
C GLY A 55 13.23 -5.56 7.65
N PHE A 56 12.56 -6.58 7.10
CA PHE A 56 13.00 -7.96 7.18
C PHE A 56 14.32 -8.17 6.43
N LEU A 57 14.45 -7.69 5.20
CA LEU A 57 15.69 -7.79 4.43
C LEU A 57 16.86 -7.11 5.15
N GLU A 58 16.65 -5.91 5.69
CA GLU A 58 17.66 -5.12 6.40
C GLU A 58 18.13 -5.78 7.70
N ARG A 59 17.22 -6.34 8.49
CA ARG A 59 17.55 -6.90 9.80
C ARG A 59 17.96 -8.37 9.76
N GLU A 60 17.31 -9.17 8.92
CA GLU A 60 17.45 -10.64 8.97
C GLU A 60 18.30 -11.21 7.85
N MET A 61 18.23 -10.63 6.64
CA MET A 61 18.84 -11.22 5.44
C MET A 61 20.17 -10.56 5.07
N TRP A 62 20.21 -9.24 4.90
CA TRP A 62 21.41 -8.51 4.48
C TRP A 62 22.60 -8.64 5.43
N PRO A 63 22.44 -8.71 6.77
CA PRO A 63 23.57 -8.94 7.66
C PRO A 63 24.26 -10.28 7.46
N LYS A 64 23.53 -11.29 6.93
CA LYS A 64 24.04 -12.63 6.65
C LYS A 64 24.80 -12.71 5.32
N ILE A 65 24.75 -11.67 4.48
CA ILE A 65 25.46 -11.64 3.20
C ILE A 65 26.97 -11.46 3.46
N PRO A 66 27.82 -12.38 2.96
CA PRO A 66 29.27 -12.27 3.06
C PRO A 66 29.77 -10.93 2.52
N ARG A 67 30.78 -10.34 3.18
CA ARG A 67 31.32 -9.03 2.78
C ARG A 67 31.79 -8.98 1.33
N SER A 68 32.31 -10.08 0.80
CA SER A 68 32.75 -10.23 -0.60
C SER A 68 31.61 -10.17 -1.61
N GLU A 69 30.40 -10.52 -1.21
CA GLU A 69 29.22 -10.61 -2.09
C GLU A 69 28.33 -9.35 -2.00
N ARG A 70 28.52 -8.50 -0.99
CA ARG A 70 27.69 -7.29 -0.83
C ARG A 70 27.93 -6.31 -1.96
N GLY A 71 26.85 -5.98 -2.68
CA GLY A 71 26.89 -5.05 -3.81
C GLY A 71 27.51 -5.65 -5.08
N ARG A 72 27.95 -6.91 -5.06
CA ARG A 72 28.39 -7.61 -6.26
C ARG A 72 27.19 -7.84 -7.16
N ARG A 73 27.31 -7.44 -8.42
CA ARG A 73 26.34 -7.80 -9.46
C ARG A 73 26.77 -9.12 -10.08
N LEU A 74 25.84 -10.07 -10.14
CA LEU A 74 26.05 -11.32 -10.86
C LEU A 74 26.17 -11.03 -12.36
N THR A 75 27.10 -11.72 -13.02
CA THR A 75 27.13 -11.77 -14.48
C THR A 75 25.96 -12.60 -14.99
N ARG A 76 25.57 -12.40 -16.25
CA ARG A 76 24.47 -13.16 -16.85
C ARG A 76 24.69 -14.67 -16.77
N LYS A 77 25.93 -15.11 -17.00
CA LYS A 77 26.33 -16.52 -16.90
C LYS A 77 26.19 -17.09 -15.49
N GLU A 78 26.51 -16.31 -14.45
CA GLU A 78 26.32 -16.73 -13.06
C GLU A 78 24.82 -16.80 -12.70
N GLU A 79 24.03 -15.83 -13.16
CA GLU A 79 22.58 -15.80 -12.98
C GLU A 79 21.90 -17.02 -13.65
N ASP A 80 22.24 -17.28 -14.92
CA ASP A 80 21.71 -18.42 -15.69
C ASP A 80 22.09 -19.75 -15.03
N ALA A 81 23.30 -19.89 -14.49
CA ALA A 81 23.71 -21.09 -13.76
C ALA A 81 22.93 -21.28 -12.45
N ILE A 82 22.63 -20.21 -11.70
CA ILE A 82 21.81 -20.26 -10.47
C ILE A 82 20.36 -20.64 -10.78
N LEU A 83 19.82 -20.14 -11.90
CA LEU A 83 18.46 -20.43 -12.36
C LEU A 83 18.32 -21.82 -13.01
N GLY A 84 19.42 -22.52 -13.26
CA GLY A 84 19.43 -23.84 -13.89
C GLY A 84 19.45 -23.81 -15.42
N TYR A 85 19.65 -22.65 -16.05
CA TYR A 85 19.88 -22.48 -17.49
C TYR A 85 21.36 -22.67 -17.90
N GLY A 86 22.16 -23.29 -17.03
CA GLY A 86 23.58 -23.56 -17.27
C GLY A 86 23.83 -24.71 -18.25
N LYS A 87 25.09 -25.16 -18.32
CA LYS A 87 25.53 -26.27 -19.20
C LYS A 87 24.77 -27.59 -19.04
N ASP A 88 24.12 -27.79 -17.89
CA ASP A 88 23.36 -28.98 -17.53
C ASP A 88 21.83 -28.70 -17.48
N GLY A 89 21.40 -27.53 -17.97
CA GLY A 89 19.99 -27.13 -18.03
C GLY A 89 19.22 -27.75 -19.21
N VAL A 90 17.89 -27.84 -19.08
CA VAL A 90 16.97 -28.23 -20.17
C VAL A 90 17.00 -27.20 -21.30
#